data_AF-A0AAN9XYA2-F1
#
_entry.id   AF-A0AAN9XYA2-F1
#
_cell.length_a   1.000
_cell.length_b   1.000
_cell.length_c   1.000
_cell.angle_alpha   90.00
_cell.angle_beta   90.00
_cell.angle_gamma   90.00
#
_symmetry.space_group_name_H-M   'P 1'
#
loop_
_entity.id
_entity.type
_entity.pdbx_description
1 polymer ?
#
loop_
_entity_poly.entity_id
_entity_poly.type
_entity_poly.pdbx_seq_one_letter_code
_entity_poly.pdbx_strand_id
1 'polypeptide(L)'
;MSLDVNVTPGVKCIDGCPTPSGGGSPDIIPIVVGCALAILVVVVLVAYLINRRRSQAHGYLSIDEDAEKSQDTKIASGGLRNYKVFEDFDSPVILDIDEERRLLEENPEYLQEMQKRERGDRFFGMNLSRGETGVFDIEELIQVLQNENASNIVTIAVPREFRYVDYMVIVTGRSNKHLFVMAEYVRKLFKMKRSESDKIPKIEGLGWGATKNPSSPAEWLALDLGNIALHLFLEPVREKYDLETLWSVGKEFDDLCNMKEDDYISLLKKHTWSSLEDLVPLDESSTEENKNLG
;
A
#
# COMPACT_ATOMS: atom_id res chain seq x y z
N MET A 1 28.46 74.51 -47.23
CA MET A 1 29.47 73.59 -47.79
C MET A 1 28.91 72.19 -47.62
N SER A 2 28.08 71.77 -48.58
CA SER A 2 27.48 70.43 -48.63
C SER A 2 27.41 70.07 -50.11
N LEU A 3 28.19 69.07 -50.50
CA LEU A 3 28.16 68.40 -51.79
C LEU A 3 28.11 66.90 -51.48
N ASP A 4 27.10 66.24 -52.05
CA ASP A 4 27.05 64.94 -52.76
C ASP A 4 28.17 63.89 -52.49
N VAL A 5 28.01 62.56 -52.65
CA VAL A 5 27.39 61.75 -53.72
C VAL A 5 27.33 60.25 -53.28
N ASN A 6 26.47 59.45 -53.95
CA ASN A 6 26.53 57.99 -54.30
C ASN A 6 25.61 57.03 -53.48
N VAL A 7 24.57 56.32 -53.98
CA VAL A 7 24.24 55.59 -55.26
C VAL A 7 25.20 54.39 -55.47
N THR A 8 24.89 53.08 -55.44
CA THR A 8 23.76 52.17 -55.85
C THR A 8 24.01 50.74 -55.22
N PRO A 9 23.42 49.58 -55.66
CA PRO A 9 22.02 49.14 -55.56
C PRO A 9 21.83 47.64 -55.11
N GLY A 10 20.57 47.26 -54.86
CA GLY A 10 20.01 45.96 -55.29
C GLY A 10 19.93 44.83 -54.25
N VAL A 11 18.71 44.31 -54.00
CA VAL A 11 18.30 42.89 -54.14
C VAL A 11 16.76 42.83 -54.22
N LYS A 12 16.29 41.88 -55.04
CA LYS A 12 14.98 41.67 -55.66
C LYS A 12 13.78 41.37 -54.73
N CYS A 13 12.59 41.81 -55.18
CA CYS A 13 11.28 41.32 -54.76
C CYS A 13 10.99 39.93 -55.33
N ILE A 14 10.26 39.11 -54.57
CA ILE A 14 9.62 37.87 -55.05
C ILE A 14 8.12 37.95 -54.79
N ASP A 15 7.37 37.85 -55.88
CA ASP A 15 5.92 37.79 -55.98
C ASP A 15 5.34 36.55 -55.29
N GLY A 16 4.12 36.68 -54.77
CA GLY A 16 3.37 35.49 -54.34
C GLY A 16 2.14 35.79 -53.50
N CYS A 17 1.13 36.47 -54.05
CA CYS A 17 -0.25 36.30 -53.60
C CYS A 17 -0.92 35.23 -54.47
N PRO A 18 -1.62 34.27 -53.87
CA PRO A 18 -2.84 33.75 -54.46
C PRO A 18 -4.04 34.18 -53.60
N THR A 19 -4.96 34.86 -54.23
CA THR A 19 -6.31 35.13 -53.72
C THR A 19 -7.08 33.81 -53.56
N PRO A 20 -7.84 33.61 -52.47
CA PRO A 20 -8.78 32.50 -52.39
C PRO A 20 -10.05 32.84 -53.19
N SER A 21 -10.21 32.16 -54.32
CA SER A 21 -11.46 32.06 -55.07
C SER A 21 -12.52 31.31 -54.25
N GLY A 22 -13.70 31.89 -54.12
CA GLY A 22 -14.84 31.32 -53.40
C GLY A 22 -15.47 30.10 -54.09
N GLY A 23 -16.19 29.32 -53.29
CA GLY A 23 -17.13 28.29 -53.75
C GLY A 23 -17.32 27.16 -52.73
N GLY A 24 -18.20 27.35 -51.74
CA GLY A 24 -18.66 26.26 -50.85
C GLY A 24 -18.94 26.69 -49.40
N SER A 25 -20.09 27.32 -49.18
CA SER A 25 -20.91 27.40 -47.95
C SER A 25 -20.20 27.36 -46.56
N PRO A 26 -20.18 28.48 -45.79
CA PRO A 26 -19.70 28.51 -44.40
C PRO A 26 -20.60 27.77 -43.38
N ASP A 27 -21.65 27.08 -43.83
CA ASP A 27 -22.60 26.37 -42.96
C ASP A 27 -22.26 24.89 -42.75
N ILE A 28 -21.27 24.35 -43.46
CA ILE A 28 -20.91 22.92 -43.40
C ILE A 28 -20.17 22.58 -42.09
N ILE A 29 -19.31 23.47 -41.61
CA ILE A 29 -18.48 23.23 -40.43
C ILE A 29 -19.33 22.99 -39.17
N PRO A 30 -20.32 23.83 -38.81
CA PRO A 30 -21.15 23.58 -37.63
C PRO A 30 -22.03 22.33 -37.77
N ILE A 31 -22.48 21.99 -38.98
CA ILE A 31 -23.26 20.76 -39.24
C ILE A 31 -22.38 19.52 -39.05
N VAL A 32 -21.14 19.54 -39.53
CA VAL A 32 -20.18 18.42 -39.36
C VAL A 32 -19.82 18.23 -37.89
N VAL A 33 -19.60 19.31 -37.14
CA VAL A 33 -19.34 19.24 -35.69
C VAL A 33 -20.58 18.72 -34.95
N GLY A 34 -21.78 19.17 -35.33
CA GLY A 34 -23.04 18.67 -34.78
C GLY A 34 -23.24 17.17 -35.01
N CYS A 35 -22.99 16.70 -36.24
CA CYS A 35 -23.05 15.28 -36.59
C CYS A 35 -22.01 14.46 -35.80
N ALA A 36 -20.79 14.95 -35.64
CA ALA A 36 -19.74 14.26 -34.88
C ALA A 36 -20.10 14.11 -33.40
N LEU A 37 -20.65 15.15 -32.77
CA LEU A 37 -21.11 15.10 -31.38
C LEU A 37 -22.32 14.17 -31.21
N ALA A 38 -23.26 14.17 -32.16
CA ALA A 38 -24.42 13.27 -32.12
C ALA A 38 -23.98 11.79 -32.22
N ILE A 39 -23.02 11.47 -33.10
CA ILE A 39 -22.45 10.12 -33.21
C ILE A 39 -21.79 9.70 -31.90
N LEU A 40 -21.02 10.58 -31.26
CA LEU A 40 -20.36 10.29 -29.99
C LEU A 40 -21.38 9.97 -28.89
N VAL A 41 -22.46 10.74 -28.78
CA VAL A 41 -23.54 10.50 -27.81
C VAL A 41 -24.23 9.15 -28.07
N VAL A 42 -24.46 8.78 -29.33
CA VAL A 42 -25.04 7.47 -29.68
C VAL A 42 -24.10 6.33 -29.31
N VAL A 43 -22.79 6.46 -29.58
CA VAL A 43 -21.79 5.44 -29.19
C VAL A 43 -21.76 5.26 -27.67
N VAL A 44 -21.79 6.35 -26.90
CA VAL A 44 -21.84 6.30 -25.43
C VAL A 44 -23.14 5.66 -24.93
N LEU A 45 -24.30 5.97 -25.54
CA LEU A 45 -25.57 5.35 -25.19
C LEU A 45 -25.61 3.86 -25.53
N VAL A 46 -25.07 3.45 -26.69
CA VAL A 46 -24.98 2.04 -27.06
C VAL A 46 -24.04 1.30 -26.11
N ALA A 47 -22.87 1.86 -25.80
CA ALA A 47 -21.96 1.30 -24.80
C ALA A 47 -22.62 1.20 -23.41
N TYR A 48 -23.35 2.24 -23.00
CA TYR A 48 -24.11 2.24 -21.75
C TYR A 48 -25.23 1.18 -21.75
N LEU A 49 -25.96 1.00 -22.84
CA LEU A 49 -27.01 -0.01 -22.96
C LEU A 49 -26.46 -1.43 -23.03
N ILE A 50 -25.33 -1.64 -23.69
CA ILE A 50 -24.63 -2.94 -23.71
C ILE A 50 -24.10 -3.25 -22.30
N ASN A 51 -23.49 -2.28 -21.64
CA ASN A 51 -23.03 -2.45 -20.27
C ASN A 51 -24.20 -2.67 -19.31
N ARG A 52 -25.30 -1.93 -19.47
CA ARG A 52 -26.52 -2.09 -18.68
C ARG A 52 -27.20 -3.44 -18.92
N ARG A 53 -27.24 -3.93 -20.16
CA ARG A 53 -27.72 -5.29 -20.47
C ARG A 53 -26.79 -6.37 -19.92
N ARG A 54 -25.46 -6.19 -20.00
CA ARG A 54 -24.48 -7.07 -19.33
C ARG A 54 -24.65 -7.06 -17.81
N SER A 55 -24.93 -5.91 -17.21
CA SER A 55 -25.19 -5.80 -15.77
C SER A 55 -26.52 -6.43 -15.35
N GLN A 56 -27.56 -6.42 -16.20
CA GLN A 56 -28.81 -7.15 -15.92
C GLN A 56 -28.72 -8.66 -16.17
N ALA A 57 -27.76 -9.12 -16.99
CA ALA A 57 -27.45 -10.55 -17.14
C ALA A 57 -26.67 -11.15 -15.95
N HIS A 58 -26.40 -10.37 -14.89
CA HIS A 58 -25.86 -10.84 -13.62
C HIS A 58 -26.70 -10.40 -12.41
N GLY A 59 -27.96 -10.01 -12.66
CA GLY A 59 -28.95 -9.77 -11.61
C GLY A 59 -29.93 -10.94 -11.54
N TYR A 60 -29.87 -11.70 -10.45
CA TYR A 60 -30.98 -12.48 -9.88
C TYR A 60 -31.83 -13.28 -10.89
N LEU A 61 -31.19 -14.14 -11.68
CA LEU A 61 -31.88 -15.28 -12.28
C LEU A 61 -31.55 -16.48 -11.40
N SER A 62 -32.57 -16.86 -10.63
CA SER A 62 -32.73 -18.15 -9.97
C SER A 62 -32.11 -19.28 -10.80
N ILE A 63 -31.08 -19.91 -10.24
CA ILE A 63 -30.64 -21.24 -10.66
C ILE A 63 -31.65 -22.22 -10.06
N ASP A 64 -32.86 -22.22 -10.61
CA ASP A 64 -33.77 -23.34 -10.51
C ASP A 64 -33.76 -23.96 -11.90
N GLU A 65 -32.92 -24.99 -12.12
CA GLU A 65 -33.22 -26.13 -13.02
C GLU A 65 -32.09 -27.15 -13.26
N ASP A 66 -30.87 -27.06 -12.68
CA ASP A 66 -29.80 -28.03 -13.03
C ASP A 66 -29.12 -28.77 -11.85
N ALA A 67 -29.62 -28.67 -10.61
CA ALA A 67 -28.93 -29.26 -9.44
C ALA A 67 -29.40 -30.67 -9.04
N GLU A 68 -29.82 -31.51 -10.00
CA GLU A 68 -30.04 -32.94 -9.74
C GLU A 68 -29.08 -33.84 -10.52
N LYS A 69 -27.78 -33.46 -10.60
CA LYS A 69 -26.71 -34.43 -10.94
C LYS A 69 -25.28 -33.93 -10.68
N SER A 70 -24.77 -34.08 -9.47
CA SER A 70 -23.43 -34.65 -9.24
C SER A 70 -23.12 -34.71 -7.75
N GLN A 71 -23.43 -35.85 -7.13
CA GLN A 71 -22.66 -36.30 -5.98
C GLN A 71 -21.26 -36.72 -6.48
N ASP A 72 -20.25 -36.44 -5.66
CA ASP A 72 -18.88 -36.94 -5.73
C ASP A 72 -18.00 -36.50 -6.92
N THR A 73 -17.28 -35.38 -6.76
CA THR A 73 -15.86 -35.32 -7.13
C THR A 73 -15.06 -34.46 -6.15
N LYS A 74 -14.19 -35.12 -5.38
CA LYS A 74 -13.05 -34.48 -4.72
C LYS A 74 -12.08 -34.00 -5.80
N ILE A 75 -11.86 -32.70 -5.92
CA ILE A 75 -10.74 -32.14 -6.69
C ILE A 75 -10.03 -31.11 -5.83
N ALA A 76 -8.78 -31.42 -5.49
CA ALA A 76 -7.81 -30.48 -4.98
C ALA A 76 -7.36 -29.55 -6.12
N SER A 77 -7.63 -28.26 -6.00
CA SER A 77 -6.94 -27.20 -6.74
C SER A 77 -7.10 -25.88 -5.98
N GLY A 78 -6.03 -25.09 -5.92
CA GLY A 78 -5.84 -24.02 -4.96
C GLY A 78 -6.82 -22.84 -5.06
N GLY A 79 -7.00 -22.19 -3.92
CA GLY A 79 -7.17 -20.74 -3.86
C GLY A 79 -8.52 -20.14 -4.25
N LEU A 80 -9.58 -20.92 -4.45
CA LEU A 80 -10.95 -20.38 -4.40
C LEU A 80 -11.55 -20.69 -3.04
N ARG A 81 -11.83 -19.61 -2.30
CA ARG A 81 -12.50 -19.61 -1.01
C ARG A 81 -13.71 -20.54 -1.06
N ASN A 82 -13.86 -21.38 -0.03
CA ASN A 82 -15.12 -22.05 0.28
C ASN A 82 -16.19 -20.96 0.42
N TYR A 83 -16.92 -20.65 -0.66
CA TYR A 83 -18.06 -19.76 -0.56
C TYR A 83 -19.17 -20.59 0.07
N LYS A 84 -19.65 -20.15 1.24
CA LYS A 84 -20.92 -20.67 1.75
C LYS A 84 -21.99 -20.14 0.81
N VAL A 85 -22.72 -21.03 0.15
CA VAL A 85 -23.94 -20.65 -0.56
C VAL A 85 -24.86 -20.06 0.50
N PHE A 86 -25.19 -18.77 0.36
CA PHE A 86 -26.09 -18.08 1.27
C PHE A 86 -27.52 -18.45 0.87
N GLU A 87 -28.20 -19.18 1.75
CA GLU A 87 -29.65 -19.41 1.65
C GLU A 87 -30.39 -18.20 2.26
N ASP A 88 -31.62 -17.94 1.85
CA ASP A 88 -32.44 -16.85 2.42
C ASP A 88 -32.63 -17.00 3.94
N PHE A 89 -32.56 -18.24 4.47
CA PHE A 89 -32.58 -18.54 5.90
C PHE A 89 -31.28 -18.13 6.63
N ASP A 90 -30.15 -18.04 5.92
CA ASP A 90 -28.88 -17.57 6.48
C ASP A 90 -28.81 -16.02 6.52
N SER A 91 -29.79 -15.32 5.97
CA SER A 91 -29.84 -13.86 6.03
C SER A 91 -30.08 -13.39 7.46
N PRO A 92 -29.25 -12.47 7.99
CA PRO A 92 -29.48 -11.93 9.32
C PRO A 92 -30.82 -11.18 9.35
N VAL A 93 -31.67 -11.52 10.32
CA VAL A 93 -32.90 -10.77 10.59
C VAL A 93 -32.51 -9.39 11.14
N ILE A 94 -32.93 -8.34 10.44
CA ILE A 94 -32.69 -6.96 10.86
C ILE A 94 -33.83 -6.58 11.81
N LEU A 95 -33.50 -6.46 13.09
CA LEU A 95 -34.42 -6.06 14.14
C LEU A 95 -34.57 -4.54 14.15
N ASP A 96 -35.67 -4.05 14.72
CA ASP A 96 -35.77 -2.62 15.02
C ASP A 96 -34.90 -2.23 16.23
N ILE A 97 -34.63 -0.93 16.41
CA ILE A 97 -33.69 -0.43 17.42
C ILE A 97 -34.17 -0.77 18.85
N ASP A 98 -35.48 -0.81 19.07
CA ASP A 98 -36.07 -1.06 20.38
C ASP A 98 -36.04 -2.57 20.72
N GLU A 99 -36.28 -3.43 19.73
CA GLU A 99 -36.15 -4.88 19.80
C GLU A 99 -34.70 -5.31 19.99
N GLU A 100 -33.76 -4.71 19.26
CA GLU A 100 -32.33 -4.94 19.44
C GLU A 100 -31.90 -4.57 20.87
N ARG A 101 -32.31 -3.41 21.39
CA ARG A 101 -32.01 -3.00 22.77
C ARG A 101 -32.53 -4.00 23.80
N ARG A 102 -33.77 -4.49 23.64
CA ARG A 102 -34.36 -5.49 24.53
C ARG A 102 -33.59 -6.82 24.50
N LEU A 103 -33.18 -7.29 23.32
CA LEU A 103 -32.39 -8.52 23.20
C LEU A 103 -31.00 -8.39 23.82
N LEU A 104 -30.36 -7.22 23.72
CA LEU A 104 -29.07 -6.96 24.37
C LEU A 104 -29.21 -6.93 25.90
N GLU A 105 -30.35 -6.44 26.42
CA GLU A 105 -30.68 -6.43 27.84
C GLU A 105 -31.04 -7.83 28.38
N GLU A 106 -31.80 -8.63 27.62
CA GLU A 106 -32.25 -9.97 28.00
C GLU A 106 -31.18 -11.05 27.78
N ASN A 107 -30.33 -10.90 26.76
CA ASN A 107 -29.29 -11.85 26.41
C ASN A 107 -27.92 -11.15 26.19
N PRO A 108 -27.09 -11.01 27.23
CA PRO A 108 -25.79 -10.35 27.10
C PRO A 108 -24.80 -11.07 26.16
N GLU A 109 -25.01 -12.35 25.82
CA GLU A 109 -24.19 -13.05 24.80
C GLU A 109 -24.50 -12.57 23.37
N TYR A 110 -25.67 -11.97 23.14
CA TYR A 110 -26.09 -11.45 21.83
C TYR A 110 -25.18 -10.31 21.33
N LEU A 111 -24.67 -9.46 22.23
CA LEU A 111 -23.64 -8.46 21.94
C LEU A 111 -22.40 -9.09 21.29
N GLN A 112 -21.96 -10.22 21.83
CA GLN A 112 -20.78 -10.93 21.37
C GLN A 112 -21.00 -11.53 19.97
N GLU A 113 -22.18 -12.10 19.74
CA GLU A 113 -22.59 -12.68 18.46
C GLU A 113 -22.78 -11.61 17.37
N MET A 114 -23.37 -10.46 17.71
CA MET A 114 -23.46 -9.28 16.84
C MET A 114 -22.08 -8.77 16.42
N GLN A 115 -21.18 -8.57 17.40
CA GLN A 115 -19.79 -8.19 17.13
C GLN A 115 -19.06 -9.23 16.27
N LYS A 116 -19.38 -10.52 16.41
CA LYS A 116 -18.79 -11.60 15.62
C LYS A 116 -19.29 -11.57 14.17
N ARG A 117 -20.58 -11.29 13.95
CA ARG A 117 -21.21 -11.17 12.62
C ARG A 117 -20.73 -9.95 11.83
N GLU A 118 -20.66 -8.76 12.44
CA GLU A 118 -20.14 -7.54 11.78
C GLU A 118 -18.66 -7.67 11.38
N ARG A 119 -17.88 -8.46 12.14
CA ARG A 119 -16.45 -8.68 11.88
C ARG A 119 -16.17 -9.58 10.68
N GLY A 120 -17.18 -10.29 10.15
CA GLY A 120 -17.08 -11.10 8.94
C GLY A 120 -15.81 -11.93 8.87
N ASP A 121 -15.69 -12.96 9.72
CA ASP A 121 -14.84 -14.17 9.67
C ASP A 121 -13.46 -14.13 8.96
N ARG A 122 -12.82 -12.97 8.78
CA ARG A 122 -11.44 -12.91 8.28
C ARG A 122 -10.45 -13.44 9.31
N PHE A 123 -10.85 -13.45 10.58
CA PHE A 123 -10.05 -13.94 11.70
C PHE A 123 -10.52 -15.32 12.21
N PHE A 124 -11.45 -15.97 11.51
CA PHE A 124 -12.00 -17.26 11.91
C PHE A 124 -10.91 -18.34 11.85
N GLY A 125 -10.66 -19.01 12.98
CA GLY A 125 -9.63 -20.05 13.10
C GLY A 125 -8.22 -19.56 13.48
N MET A 126 -8.03 -18.28 13.77
CA MET A 126 -6.76 -17.76 14.29
C MET A 126 -6.68 -17.80 15.81
N ASN A 127 -5.46 -17.94 16.33
CA ASN A 127 -5.21 -17.87 17.77
C ASN A 127 -5.27 -16.42 18.26
N LEU A 128 -6.28 -16.11 19.08
CA LEU A 128 -6.47 -14.78 19.67
C LEU A 128 -5.87 -14.66 21.08
N SER A 129 -5.24 -15.71 21.61
CA SER A 129 -4.51 -15.61 22.87
C SER A 129 -3.26 -14.77 22.71
N ARG A 130 -2.81 -14.12 23.78
CA ARG A 130 -1.49 -13.46 23.78
C ARG A 130 -0.38 -14.50 23.64
N GLY A 131 0.70 -14.14 22.95
CA GLY A 131 1.91 -14.96 22.87
C GLY A 131 2.68 -15.04 24.18
N GLU A 132 3.63 -15.97 24.25
CA GLU A 132 4.45 -16.21 25.46
C GLU A 132 5.52 -15.13 25.62
N THR A 133 6.24 -14.80 24.55
CA THR A 133 7.36 -13.84 24.60
C THR A 133 6.86 -12.40 24.43
N GLY A 134 5.82 -12.20 23.63
CA GLY A 134 5.27 -10.89 23.31
C GLY A 134 3.77 -10.95 23.01
N VAL A 135 3.26 -9.96 22.28
CA VAL A 135 1.87 -10.01 21.78
C VAL A 135 1.75 -11.07 20.68
N PHE A 136 2.78 -11.19 19.84
CA PHE A 136 2.93 -12.24 18.83
C PHE A 136 4.15 -13.10 19.13
N ASP A 137 3.97 -14.40 18.94
CA ASP A 137 5.08 -15.33 18.75
C ASP A 137 5.44 -15.40 17.26
N ILE A 138 6.69 -15.77 16.96
CA ILE A 138 7.23 -15.67 15.60
C ILE A 138 6.55 -16.64 14.62
N GLU A 139 6.28 -17.87 15.06
CA GLU A 139 5.63 -18.89 14.25
C GLU A 139 4.20 -18.46 13.89
N GLU A 140 3.49 -17.86 14.84
CA GLU A 140 2.15 -17.34 14.62
C GLU A 140 2.16 -16.20 13.61
N LEU A 141 3.09 -15.25 13.75
CA LEU A 141 3.22 -14.15 12.80
C LEU A 141 3.51 -14.65 11.38
N ILE A 142 4.37 -15.66 11.24
CA ILE A 142 4.66 -16.28 9.94
C ILE A 142 3.39 -16.92 9.36
N GLN A 143 2.61 -17.65 10.16
CA GLN A 143 1.34 -18.24 9.71
C GLN A 143 0.34 -17.17 9.25
N VAL A 144 0.22 -16.07 10.01
CA VAL A 144 -0.64 -14.94 9.66
C VAL A 144 -0.22 -14.34 8.31
N LEU A 145 1.08 -14.15 8.08
CA LEU A 145 1.62 -13.62 6.82
C LEU A 145 1.42 -14.60 5.66
N GLN A 146 1.60 -15.90 5.89
CA GLN A 146 1.35 -16.95 4.89
C GLN A 146 -0.12 -17.01 4.49
N ASN A 147 -1.05 -16.87 5.44
CA ASN A 147 -2.49 -16.83 5.16
C ASN A 147 -2.88 -15.64 4.27
N GLU A 148 -2.18 -14.51 4.40
CA GLU A 148 -2.34 -13.34 3.52
C GLU A 148 -1.57 -13.50 2.19
N ASN A 149 -1.02 -14.68 1.88
CA ASN A 149 -0.22 -14.96 0.68
C ASN A 149 0.97 -14.00 0.51
N ALA A 150 1.68 -13.73 1.60
CA ALA A 150 2.97 -13.05 1.56
C ALA A 150 4.01 -13.85 0.76
N SER A 151 4.89 -13.15 0.06
CA SER A 151 5.99 -13.73 -0.69
C SER A 151 7.31 -13.49 0.04
N ASN A 152 8.25 -14.42 -0.09
CA ASN A 152 9.62 -14.30 0.42
C ASN A 152 9.69 -13.80 1.89
N ILE A 153 9.31 -14.65 2.84
CA ILE A 153 9.36 -14.32 4.27
C ILE A 153 10.74 -14.72 4.79
N VAL A 154 11.51 -13.75 5.29
CA VAL A 154 12.82 -13.95 5.91
C VAL A 154 12.75 -13.48 7.35
N THR A 155 13.25 -14.30 8.26
CA THR A 155 13.30 -14.01 9.69
C THR A 155 14.73 -14.04 10.18
N ILE A 156 15.15 -12.95 10.83
CA ILE A 156 16.50 -12.77 11.35
C ILE A 156 16.40 -12.65 12.87
N ALA A 157 17.10 -13.52 13.59
CA ALA A 157 17.24 -13.40 15.03
C ALA A 157 18.28 -12.33 15.36
N VAL A 158 17.88 -11.30 16.09
CA VAL A 158 18.77 -10.19 16.42
C VAL A 158 19.40 -10.47 17.79
N PRO A 159 20.73 -10.39 17.91
CA PRO A 159 21.41 -10.58 19.19
C PRO A 159 20.97 -9.52 20.22
N ARG A 160 20.79 -9.94 21.47
CA ARG A 160 20.26 -9.08 22.55
C ARG A 160 21.18 -7.92 22.92
N GLU A 161 22.45 -8.00 22.52
CA GLU A 161 23.46 -6.96 22.70
C GLU A 161 23.05 -5.64 22.04
N PHE A 162 22.35 -5.70 20.90
CA PHE A 162 21.93 -4.52 20.15
C PHE A 162 20.72 -3.78 20.76
N ARG A 163 20.05 -4.38 21.76
CA ARG A 163 18.86 -3.81 22.46
C ARG A 163 17.83 -3.18 21.52
N TYR A 164 17.62 -3.78 20.36
CA TYR A 164 16.69 -3.27 19.35
C TYR A 164 15.38 -4.07 19.37
N VAL A 165 15.39 -5.28 18.82
CA VAL A 165 14.29 -6.25 18.86
C VAL A 165 14.87 -7.65 19.03
N ASP A 166 14.04 -8.65 19.36
CA ASP A 166 14.49 -10.04 19.39
C ASP A 166 14.52 -10.65 17.98
N TYR A 167 13.53 -10.29 17.15
CA TYR A 167 13.42 -10.79 15.79
C TYR A 167 13.10 -9.67 14.79
N MET A 168 13.73 -9.73 13.62
CA MET A 168 13.40 -8.91 12.47
C MET A 168 12.79 -9.80 11.39
N VAL A 169 11.59 -9.44 10.91
CA VAL A 169 10.88 -10.18 9.86
C VAL A 169 10.76 -9.29 8.64
N ILE A 170 11.26 -9.77 7.51
CA ILE A 170 11.29 -9.07 6.22
C ILE A 170 10.40 -9.86 5.25
N VAL A 171 9.46 -9.17 4.61
CA VAL A 171 8.43 -9.77 3.76
C VAL A 171 8.29 -9.01 2.45
N THR A 172 8.15 -9.72 1.33
CA THR A 172 7.79 -9.13 0.04
C THR A 172 6.28 -9.15 -0.15
N GLY A 173 5.71 -8.00 -0.51
CA GLY A 173 4.33 -7.89 -1.02
C GLY A 173 4.28 -7.77 -2.55
N ARG A 174 3.16 -8.22 -3.14
CA ARG A 174 2.93 -8.15 -4.60
C ARG A 174 2.61 -6.76 -5.14
N SER A 175 2.06 -5.88 -4.30
CA SER A 175 1.68 -4.52 -4.69
C SER A 175 1.58 -3.62 -3.45
N ASN A 176 1.62 -2.31 -3.65
CA ASN A 176 1.46 -1.32 -2.57
C ASN A 176 0.16 -1.52 -1.78
N LYS A 177 -0.94 -1.85 -2.48
CA LYS A 177 -2.23 -2.15 -1.82
C LYS A 177 -2.14 -3.43 -0.98
N HIS A 178 -1.44 -4.46 -1.48
CA HIS A 178 -1.23 -5.70 -0.75
C HIS A 178 -0.45 -5.46 0.55
N LEU A 179 0.65 -4.70 0.47
CA LEU A 179 1.46 -4.30 1.63
C LEU A 179 0.60 -3.60 2.69
N PHE A 180 -0.19 -2.61 2.27
CA PHE A 180 -1.05 -1.86 3.19
C PHE A 180 -2.13 -2.73 3.85
N VAL A 181 -2.81 -3.59 3.07
CA VAL A 181 -3.84 -4.49 3.60
C VAL A 181 -3.24 -5.45 4.62
N MET A 182 -2.06 -6.00 4.33
CA MET A 182 -1.33 -6.91 5.21
C MET A 182 -0.89 -6.22 6.51
N ALA A 183 -0.32 -5.01 6.42
CA ALA A 183 0.03 -4.18 7.57
C ALA A 183 -1.19 -3.91 8.47
N GLU A 184 -2.30 -3.45 7.87
CA GLU A 184 -3.55 -3.20 8.58
C GLU A 184 -4.11 -4.46 9.24
N TYR A 185 -3.97 -5.60 8.58
CA TYR A 185 -4.44 -6.88 9.06
C TYR A 185 -3.66 -7.33 10.31
N VAL A 186 -2.32 -7.31 10.26
CA VAL A 186 -1.46 -7.59 11.42
C VAL A 186 -1.74 -6.60 12.55
N ARG A 187 -1.90 -5.30 12.25
CA ARG A 187 -2.25 -4.28 13.24
C ARG A 187 -3.59 -4.56 13.92
N LYS A 188 -4.60 -5.03 13.18
CA LYS A 188 -5.91 -5.41 13.75
C LYS A 188 -5.78 -6.62 14.66
N LEU A 189 -5.05 -7.64 14.25
CA LEU A 189 -4.77 -8.80 15.10
C LEU A 189 -4.03 -8.40 16.38
N PHE A 190 -3.03 -7.52 16.28
CA PHE A 190 -2.34 -6.99 17.45
C PHE A 190 -3.31 -6.33 18.42
N LYS A 191 -4.21 -5.47 17.91
CA LYS A 191 -5.22 -4.79 18.73
C LYS A 191 -6.16 -5.74 19.45
N MET A 192 -6.41 -6.92 18.90
CA MET A 192 -7.27 -7.94 19.49
C MET A 192 -6.53 -8.77 20.55
N LYS A 193 -5.22 -8.99 20.40
CA LYS A 193 -4.39 -9.81 21.30
C LYS A 193 -3.72 -9.02 22.43
N ARG A 194 -3.58 -7.71 22.26
CA ARG A 194 -2.84 -6.85 23.19
C ARG A 194 -3.47 -6.77 24.57
N SER A 195 -2.63 -6.55 25.58
CA SER A 195 -3.09 -6.07 26.89
C SER A 195 -3.34 -4.56 26.87
N GLU A 196 -4.04 -4.05 27.88
CA GLU A 196 -4.30 -2.61 28.02
C GLU A 196 -3.00 -1.79 28.22
N SER A 197 -1.95 -2.44 28.74
CA SER A 197 -0.61 -1.86 28.90
C SER A 197 0.17 -1.69 27.58
N ASP A 198 -0.18 -2.44 26.55
CA ASP A 198 0.60 -2.51 25.32
C ASP A 198 0.22 -1.38 24.35
N LYS A 199 1.24 -0.69 23.84
CA LYS A 199 1.06 0.40 22.87
C LYS A 199 0.61 -0.17 21.53
N ILE A 200 -0.34 0.51 20.90
CA ILE A 200 -0.82 0.11 19.57
C ILE A 200 0.26 0.41 18.53
N PRO A 201 0.66 -0.58 17.70
CA PRO A 201 1.64 -0.38 16.64
C PRO A 201 1.13 0.64 15.63
N LYS A 202 2.00 1.59 15.30
CA LYS A 202 1.81 2.52 14.20
C LYS A 202 2.40 1.91 12.94
N ILE A 203 1.76 2.18 11.81
CA ILE A 203 2.28 1.76 10.51
C ILE A 203 3.13 2.92 10.00
N GLU A 204 4.43 2.70 9.96
CA GLU A 204 5.39 3.64 9.43
C GLU A 204 5.54 3.46 7.90
N GLY A 205 6.00 4.50 7.20
CA GLY A 205 6.18 4.48 5.74
C GLY A 205 4.96 4.94 4.94
N LEU A 206 3.81 5.14 5.60
CA LEU A 206 2.70 5.91 5.01
C LEU A 206 3.13 7.37 4.90
N GLY A 207 3.46 7.83 3.70
CA GLY A 207 3.93 9.20 3.46
C GLY A 207 3.08 10.26 4.18
N TRP A 208 3.72 11.35 4.62
CA TRP A 208 3.07 12.47 5.31
C TRP A 208 1.91 13.00 4.46
N GLY A 209 0.68 12.59 4.77
CA GLY A 209 -0.50 12.93 3.99
C GLY A 209 -1.17 11.77 3.24
N ALA A 210 -0.82 10.50 3.43
CA ALA A 210 -1.63 9.38 2.92
C ALA A 210 -3.08 9.41 3.42
N THR A 211 -3.35 10.08 4.56
CA THR A 211 -4.69 10.38 5.07
C THR A 211 -5.39 11.54 4.35
N LYS A 212 -4.67 12.36 3.57
CA LYS A 212 -5.17 13.59 2.92
C LYS A 212 -5.00 13.61 1.39
N ASN A 213 -4.04 12.87 0.81
CA ASN A 213 -3.81 12.69 -0.62
C ASN A 213 -3.21 11.28 -0.85
N PRO A 214 -3.90 10.36 -1.54
CA PRO A 214 -3.46 8.99 -1.79
C PRO A 214 -2.39 8.86 -2.89
N SER A 215 -1.78 9.97 -3.31
CA SER A 215 -1.01 10.06 -4.56
C SER A 215 0.37 9.40 -4.50
N SER A 216 0.88 9.10 -3.32
CA SER A 216 2.20 8.47 -3.14
C SER A 216 2.02 7.08 -2.52
N PRO A 217 2.13 6.00 -3.33
CA PRO A 217 2.11 4.64 -2.78
C PRO A 217 3.34 4.42 -1.89
N ALA A 218 3.12 3.86 -0.70
CA ALA A 218 4.20 3.44 0.18
C ALA A 218 4.77 2.10 -0.29
N GLU A 219 6.01 2.11 -0.77
CA GLU A 219 6.71 0.92 -1.27
C GLU A 219 7.45 0.14 -0.16
N TRP A 220 7.59 0.78 1.00
CA TRP A 220 8.14 0.22 2.22
C TRP A 220 7.26 0.62 3.40
N LEU A 221 6.78 -0.38 4.14
CA LEU A 221 6.07 -0.21 5.40
C LEU A 221 6.83 -0.92 6.51
N ALA A 222 6.83 -0.33 7.71
CA ALA A 222 7.40 -0.94 8.90
C ALA A 222 6.39 -0.90 10.06
N LEU A 223 6.34 -1.99 10.83
CA LEU A 223 5.49 -2.14 11.99
C LEU A 223 6.32 -2.69 13.15
N ASP A 224 6.29 -1.98 14.27
CA ASP A 224 6.92 -2.41 15.52
C ASP A 224 5.89 -3.14 16.39
N LEU A 225 6.08 -4.45 16.59
CA LEU A 225 5.21 -5.31 17.41
C LEU A 225 5.74 -5.49 18.84
N GLY A 226 6.79 -4.75 19.23
CA GLY A 226 7.45 -4.82 20.53
C GLY A 226 8.65 -5.76 20.51
N ASN A 227 8.43 -7.07 20.45
CA ASN A 227 9.52 -8.06 20.36
C ASN A 227 9.95 -8.34 18.90
N ILE A 228 9.11 -8.01 17.93
CA ILE A 228 9.33 -8.29 16.50
C ILE A 228 9.22 -6.99 15.69
N ALA A 229 10.22 -6.71 14.87
CA ALA A 229 10.16 -5.67 13.85
C ALA A 229 9.73 -6.27 12.50
N LEU A 230 8.53 -5.91 12.03
CA LEU A 230 8.00 -6.37 10.75
C LEU A 230 8.25 -5.32 9.67
N HIS A 231 9.00 -5.70 8.63
CA HIS A 231 9.26 -4.89 7.45
C HIS A 231 8.57 -5.51 6.24
N LEU A 232 7.76 -4.71 5.55
CA LEU A 232 7.03 -5.10 4.36
C LEU A 232 7.56 -4.28 3.17
N PHE A 233 8.12 -4.95 2.18
CA PHE A 233 8.74 -4.33 1.01
C PHE A 233 8.06 -4.73 -0.30
N LEU A 234 8.13 -3.85 -1.28
CA LEU A 234 8.01 -4.23 -2.68
C LEU A 234 9.36 -4.78 -3.17
N GLU A 235 9.34 -5.78 -4.05
CA GLU A 235 10.54 -6.47 -4.54
C GLU A 235 11.70 -5.53 -4.97
N PRO A 236 11.52 -4.52 -5.85
CA PRO A 236 12.63 -3.66 -6.27
C PRO A 236 13.20 -2.80 -5.13
N VAL A 237 12.39 -2.51 -4.11
CA VAL A 237 12.83 -1.73 -2.93
C VAL A 237 13.62 -2.62 -1.99
N ARG A 238 13.23 -3.89 -1.84
CA ARG A 238 13.97 -4.88 -1.05
C ARG A 238 15.39 -5.08 -1.58
N GLU A 239 15.53 -5.29 -2.89
CA GLU A 239 16.84 -5.43 -3.54
C GLU A 239 17.71 -4.18 -3.39
N LYS A 240 17.09 -2.99 -3.43
CA LYS A 240 17.82 -1.72 -3.29
C LYS A 240 18.40 -1.50 -1.90
N TYR A 241 17.64 -1.85 -0.85
CA TYR A 241 18.08 -1.61 0.54
C TYR A 241 18.81 -2.80 1.17
N ASP A 242 18.61 -4.01 0.65
CA ASP A 242 19.24 -5.27 1.07
C ASP A 242 19.46 -5.41 2.59
N LEU A 243 18.38 -5.25 3.36
CA LEU A 243 18.44 -5.37 4.82
C LEU A 243 18.80 -6.79 5.27
N GLU A 244 18.60 -7.80 4.43
CA GLU A 244 18.94 -9.18 4.77
C GLU A 244 20.44 -9.36 4.94
N THR A 245 21.22 -8.93 3.95
CA THR A 245 22.69 -8.99 4.03
C THR A 245 23.21 -8.12 5.16
N LEU A 246 22.68 -6.90 5.30
CA LEU A 246 23.09 -5.96 6.34
C LEU A 246 22.96 -6.55 7.76
N TRP A 247 21.82 -7.18 8.06
CA TRP A 247 21.52 -7.69 9.41
C TRP A 247 21.98 -9.13 9.65
N SER A 248 22.28 -9.91 8.62
CA SER A 248 22.76 -11.30 8.77
C SER A 248 24.27 -11.42 8.77
N VAL A 249 24.93 -10.71 7.85
CA VAL A 249 26.35 -10.87 7.53
C VAL A 249 27.17 -9.70 8.09
N GLY A 250 26.55 -8.53 8.27
CA GLY A 250 27.20 -7.34 8.83
C GLY A 250 27.86 -6.47 7.75
N LYS A 251 28.17 -5.22 8.13
CA LYS A 251 28.69 -4.21 7.19
C LYS A 251 30.01 -4.59 6.53
N GLU A 252 30.85 -5.35 7.23
CA GLU A 252 32.21 -5.68 6.78
C GLU A 252 32.22 -6.59 5.55
N PHE A 253 31.15 -7.30 5.28
CA PHE A 253 31.03 -8.29 4.20
C PHE A 253 29.93 -7.92 3.20
N ASP A 254 29.30 -6.75 3.35
CA ASP A 254 28.33 -6.24 2.38
C ASP A 254 29.07 -5.57 1.22
N ASP A 255 28.91 -6.13 0.02
CA ASP A 255 29.50 -5.60 -1.22
C ASP A 255 28.99 -4.19 -1.53
N LEU A 256 27.73 -3.87 -1.17
CA LEU A 256 27.15 -2.54 -1.38
C LEU A 256 27.77 -1.50 -0.46
N CYS A 257 28.02 -1.84 0.81
CA CYS A 257 28.75 -0.99 1.75
C CYS A 257 30.23 -0.84 1.39
N ASN A 258 30.84 -1.86 0.80
CA ASN A 258 32.27 -1.89 0.45
C ASN A 258 32.56 -1.46 -1.00
N MET A 259 31.57 -1.01 -1.77
CA MET A 259 31.82 -0.47 -3.11
C MET A 259 32.82 0.68 -3.02
N LYS A 260 33.81 0.69 -3.92
CA LYS A 260 34.77 1.80 -4.01
C LYS A 260 33.98 3.08 -4.28
N GLU A 261 34.02 4.02 -3.34
CA GLU A 261 33.42 5.34 -3.51
C GLU A 261 33.94 5.98 -4.80
N ASP A 262 33.06 6.68 -5.52
CA ASP A 262 33.46 7.45 -6.69
C ASP A 262 34.59 8.42 -6.31
N ASP A 263 35.58 8.57 -7.19
CA ASP A 263 36.75 9.43 -6.97
C ASP A 263 36.35 10.83 -6.46
N TYR A 264 35.21 11.35 -6.92
CA TYR A 264 34.65 12.64 -6.51
C TYR A 264 34.17 12.67 -5.04
N ILE A 265 33.53 11.62 -4.55
CA ILE A 265 33.07 11.51 -3.15
C ILE A 265 34.28 11.36 -2.22
N SER A 266 35.30 10.61 -2.65
CA SER A 266 36.55 10.48 -1.90
C SER A 266 37.31 11.81 -1.78
N LEU A 267 37.35 12.60 -2.88
CA LEU A 267 37.90 13.95 -2.90
C LEU A 267 37.11 14.88 -1.97
N LEU A 268 35.78 14.84 -2.03
CA LEU A 268 34.92 15.61 -1.12
C LEU A 268 35.20 15.25 0.33
N LYS A 269 35.16 13.96 0.72
CA LYS A 269 35.46 13.52 2.09
C LYS A 269 36.84 13.96 2.56
N LYS A 270 37.84 13.90 1.68
CA LYS A 270 39.21 14.36 1.99
C LYS A 270 39.29 15.87 2.24
N HIS A 271 38.42 16.65 1.61
CA HIS A 271 38.39 18.12 1.71
C HIS A 271 37.29 18.66 2.63
N THR A 272 36.33 17.85 3.06
CA THR A 272 35.35 18.14 4.11
C THR A 272 35.90 17.61 5.43
N TRP A 273 36.49 18.51 6.20
CA TRP A 273 37.09 18.38 7.53
C TRP A 273 36.65 17.18 8.41
N SER A 274 37.65 16.43 8.89
CA SER A 274 37.67 15.56 10.08
C SER A 274 37.06 16.25 11.32
N SER A 275 35.76 16.07 11.57
CA SER A 275 35.17 16.47 12.86
C SER A 275 33.87 15.72 13.22
N LEU A 276 33.59 14.54 12.65
CA LEU A 276 32.50 13.70 13.15
C LEU A 276 33.00 12.42 13.83
N GLU A 277 34.11 11.86 13.36
CA GLU A 277 34.69 10.63 13.92
C GLU A 277 35.48 10.88 15.23
N ASP A 278 35.99 12.10 15.42
CA ASP A 278 36.75 12.50 16.63
C ASP A 278 35.88 13.06 17.76
N LEU A 279 34.56 13.17 17.56
CA LEU A 279 33.65 13.66 18.60
C LEU A 279 33.29 12.53 19.56
N VAL A 280 34.04 12.44 20.65
CA VAL A 280 33.66 11.65 21.83
C VAL A 280 32.45 12.33 22.49
N PRO A 281 31.33 11.63 22.71
CA PRO A 281 30.20 12.18 23.48
C PRO A 281 30.69 12.58 24.87
N LEU A 282 30.38 13.80 25.32
CA LEU A 282 30.69 14.22 26.68
C LEU A 282 30.01 13.27 27.67
N ASP A 283 30.77 12.73 28.61
CA ASP A 283 30.25 11.94 29.71
C ASP A 283 29.49 12.85 30.68
N GLU A 284 28.29 12.43 31.09
CA GLU A 284 27.46 13.20 32.02
C GLU A 284 28.02 13.22 33.48
N SER A 285 29.19 12.62 33.73
CA SER A 285 29.82 12.53 35.06
C SER A 285 30.27 13.87 35.65
N SER A 286 30.52 14.88 34.81
CA SER A 286 31.14 16.14 35.26
C SER A 286 30.16 17.18 35.80
N THR A 287 28.85 16.89 35.82
CA THR A 287 27.81 17.85 36.23
C THR A 287 27.37 17.71 37.70
N GLU A 288 27.79 16.66 38.41
CA GLU A 288 27.43 16.46 39.83
C GLU A 288 28.43 17.07 40.82
N GLU A 289 29.69 17.32 40.44
CA GLU A 289 30.67 17.93 41.37
C GLU A 289 30.46 19.44 41.60
N ASN A 290 29.75 20.13 40.71
CA ASN A 290 29.51 21.58 40.84
C ASN A 290 28.21 21.95 41.58
N LYS A 291 27.52 20.99 42.21
CA LYS A 291 26.35 21.26 43.07
C LYS A 291 26.64 21.25 44.57
N ASN A 292 27.88 20.99 45.00
CA ASN A 292 28.26 20.96 46.42
C ASN A 292 29.20 22.10 46.85
N LEU A 293 29.42 23.11 46.01
CA LEU A 293 30.16 24.33 46.35
C LEU A 293 29.38 25.54 45.80
N GLY A 294 28.37 25.97 46.55
CA GLY A 294 27.56 27.17 46.29
C GLY A 294 26.49 27.36 47.34
#